data_AF-A0A2E5L839-F1
#
_entry.id   AF-A0A2E5L839-F1
#
_cell.length_a   1.000
_cell.length_b   1.000
_cell.length_c   1.000
_cell.angle_alpha   90.00
_cell.angle_beta   90.00
_cell.angle_gamma   90.00
#
_symmetry.space_group_name_H-M   'P 1'
#
loop_
_entity.id
_entity.type
_entity.pdbx_description
1 polymer ?
#
loop_
_entity_poly.entity_id
_entity_poly.type
_entity_poly.pdbx_seq_one_letter_code
_entity_poly.pdbx_strand_id
1 'polypeptide(L)' 'MTDITERASINPIRVEYFGDHKPASTLVEVSGLVDPRMKVEIEAVAYIGD' A
#
# COMPACT_ATOMS: atom_id res chain seq x y z
N MET A 1 4.77 -3.33 -4.60
CA MET A 1 4.61 -2.58 -5.87
C MET A 1 5.64 -3.07 -6.87
N THR A 2 5.51 -2.77 -8.17
CA THR A 2 6.44 -3.27 -9.19
C THR A 2 7.46 -2.25 -9.69
N ASP A 3 7.33 -0.98 -9.30
CA ASP A 3 8.29 0.10 -9.59
C ASP A 3 8.39 1.08 -8.40
N ILE A 4 9.48 1.02 -7.65
CA ILE A 4 9.72 1.82 -6.44
C ILE A 4 9.84 3.31 -6.73
N THR A 5 10.13 3.70 -7.97
CA THR A 5 10.21 5.11 -8.35
C THR A 5 8.83 5.77 -8.25
N GLU A 6 7.74 5.00 -8.39
CA GLU A 6 6.37 5.48 -8.25
C GLU A 6 5.92 5.62 -6.77
N ARG A 7 6.76 5.30 -5.76
CA ARG A 7 6.34 5.25 -4.34
C ARG A 7 5.73 6.56 -3.82
N ALA A 8 6.15 7.70 -4.40
CA ALA A 8 5.69 9.02 -4.00
C ALA A 8 4.19 9.23 -4.28
N SER A 9 3.61 8.46 -5.22
CA SER A 9 2.17 8.50 -5.52
C SER A 9 1.30 7.85 -4.44
N ILE A 10 1.86 6.94 -3.64
CA ILE A 10 1.08 6.12 -2.69
C ILE A 10 0.82 6.88 -1.38
N ASN A 11 1.83 7.56 -0.84
CA ASN A 11 1.74 8.15 0.50
C ASN A 11 0.66 9.24 0.63
N PRO A 12 0.47 10.18 -0.33
CA PRO A 12 -0.58 11.19 -0.26
C PRO A 12 -1.97 10.56 -0.14
N ILE A 13 -2.26 9.53 -0.93
CA ILE A 13 -3.55 8.81 -0.92
C ILE A 13 -3.77 8.12 0.42
N ARG A 14 -2.73 7.51 1.01
CA ARG A 14 -2.83 6.90 2.35
C ARG A 14 -3.11 7.94 3.43
N VAL A 15 -2.52 9.13 3.34
CA VAL A 15 -2.77 10.22 4.29
C VAL A 15 -4.20 10.72 4.15
N GLU A 16 -4.69 10.90 2.92
CA GLU A 16 -6.09 11.28 2.67
C GLU A 16 -7.08 10.24 3.21
N TYR A 17 -6.82 8.96 2.98
CA TYR A 17 -7.72 7.88 3.38
C TYR A 17 -7.74 7.62 4.89
N PHE A 18 -6.57 7.57 5.54
CA PHE A 18 -6.46 7.20 6.96
C PHE A 18 -6.38 8.39 7.92
N GLY A 19 -6.09 9.60 7.43
CA GLY A 19 -5.89 10.78 8.26
C GLY A 19 -4.84 10.57 9.36
N ASP A 20 -5.24 10.83 10.60
CA ASP A 20 -4.41 10.64 11.79
C ASP A 20 -4.30 9.18 12.24
N HIS A 21 -5.18 8.29 11.74
CA HIS A 21 -5.27 6.89 12.13
C HIS A 21 -4.59 5.95 11.13
N LYS A 22 -3.35 6.27 10.76
CA LYS A 22 -2.57 5.46 9.82
C LYS A 22 -2.19 4.11 10.45
N PRO A 23 -2.43 2.98 9.76
CA PRO A 23 -1.92 1.69 10.22
C PRO A 23 -0.39 1.65 10.06
N ALA A 24 0.24 0.74 10.81
CA ALA A 24 1.61 0.33 10.53
C ALA A 24 1.71 -0.17 9.08
N SER A 25 2.84 0.07 8.41
CA SER A 25 3.00 -0.28 7.00
C SER A 25 4.46 -0.58 6.67
N THR A 26 4.63 -1.60 5.83
CA THR A 26 5.86 -1.90 5.09
C THR A 26 5.55 -1.76 3.61
N LEU A 27 6.47 -1.15 2.85
CA LEU A 27 6.36 -1.00 1.41
C LEU A 27 7.63 -1.52 0.75
N VAL A 28 7.47 -2.47 -0.17
CA VAL A 28 8.56 -3.11 -0.90
C VAL A 28 8.26 -3.14 -2.41
N GLU A 29 9.33 -3.16 -3.19
CA GLU A 29 9.27 -3.53 -4.61
C GLU A 29 9.38 -5.05 -4.76
N VAL A 30 8.56 -5.62 -5.64
CA VAL A 30 8.58 -7.04 -6.02
C VAL A 30 8.69 -7.14 -7.54
N SER A 31 9.17 -8.29 -8.06
CA SER A 31 9.39 -8.48 -9.50
C SER A 31 8.11 -8.52 -10.34
N GLY A 32 6.95 -8.71 -9.72
CA GLY A 32 5.65 -8.77 -10.41
C GLY A 32 4.50 -9.07 -9.45
N LEU A 33 3.27 -8.89 -9.95
CA LEU A 33 2.02 -9.25 -9.26
C LEU A 33 1.25 -10.28 -10.10
N VAL A 34 0.15 -10.81 -9.56
CA VAL A 34 -0.63 -11.89 -10.21
C VAL A 34 -1.18 -11.49 -11.60
N ASP A 35 -1.53 -10.22 -11.79
CA ASP A 35 -1.92 -9.66 -13.08
C ASP A 35 -0.88 -8.61 -13.50
N PRO A 36 -0.29 -8.70 -14.70
CA PRO A 36 0.76 -7.80 -15.16
C PRO A 36 0.33 -6.34 -15.32
N ARG A 37 -0.98 -6.05 -15.28
CA ARG A 37 -1.52 -4.68 -15.31
C ARG A 37 -1.49 -4.00 -13.94
N MET A 38 -1.36 -4.78 -12.85
CA MET A 38 -1.32 -4.24 -11.49
C MET A 38 0.04 -3.62 -11.19
N LYS A 39 0.04 -2.44 -10.56
CA LYS A 39 1.26 -1.73 -10.15
C LYS A 39 1.55 -1.83 -8.65
N VAL A 40 0.51 -2.00 -7.85
CA VAL A 40 0.57 -2.10 -6.39
C VAL A 40 -0.51 -3.05 -5.91
N GLU A 41 -0.17 -3.84 -4.89
CA GLU A 41 -1.09 -4.66 -4.11
C GLU A 41 -0.85 -4.30 -2.64
N ILE A 42 -1.92 -4.28 -1.84
CA ILE A 42 -1.86 -3.94 -0.41
C ILE A 42 -2.46 -5.11 0.37
N GLU A 43 -1.64 -5.76 1.19
CA GLU A 43 -2.09 -6.67 2.25
C GLU A 43 -2.44 -5.84 3.50
N ALA A 44 -3.58 -6.12 4.12
CA ALA A 44 -4.04 -5.38 5.29
C ALA A 44 -4.50 -6.34 6.40
N VAL A 45 -4.16 -5.98 7.64
CA VAL A 45 -4.64 -6.63 8.85
C VAL A 45 -5.50 -5.63 9.62
N ALA A 46 -6.66 -6.07 10.10
CA ALA A 46 -7.60 -5.26 10.85
C ALA A 46 -8.00 -5.95 12.16
N TYR A 47 -8.24 -5.15 13.19
CA TYR A 47 -8.84 -5.59 14.46
C TYR A 47 -10.32 -5.20 14.46
N ILE A 48 -11.22 -6.14 14.80
CA ILE A 48 -12.68 -5.97 14.70
C ILE A 48 -13.33 -5.88 16.11
N GLY A 49 -12.56 -5.53 17.14
CA GLY A 49 -13.05 -5.46 18.51
C GLY A 49 -13.21 -6.83 19.17
N ASP A 50 -13.72 -6.80 20.40
CA ASP A 50 -14.22 -7.97 21.16
C ASP A 50 -15.75 -7.99 21.14
#